data_AF-A0A540V2L3-F1
#
_entry.id   AF-A0A540V2L3-F1
#
_cell.length_a   1.000
_cell.length_b   1.000
_cell.length_c   1.000
_cell.angle_alpha   90.00
_cell.angle_beta   90.00
_cell.angle_gamma   90.00
#
_symmetry.space_group_name_H-M   'P 1'
#
loop_
_entity.id
_entity.type
_entity.pdbx_description
1 polymer ?
#
loop_
_entity_poly.entity_id
_entity_poly.type
_entity_poly.pdbx_seq_one_letter_code
_entity_poly.pdbx_strand_id
1 'polypeptide(L)'
;MNMVETLVNQSRNVMDLVKQLRKVATKKGSKRTELIEKFTANQHSFNVYTYASEEARQSKEVDHLKVKLDEFSSQFDPARYEDDGEVNAEKINVLYREVLVAYNDMVVALGYDKHVIDVEKF
;
A
#
# COMPACT_ATOMS: atom_id res chain seq x y z
N MET A 1 18.54 12.23 9.98
CA MET A 1 17.22 11.71 9.59
C MET A 1 17.42 10.25 9.24
N ASN A 2 16.77 9.32 9.94
CA ASN A 2 16.91 7.89 9.65
C ASN A 2 16.10 7.55 8.40
N MET A 3 16.75 7.04 7.35
CA MET A 3 16.06 6.74 6.08
C MET A 3 15.04 5.60 6.22
N VAL A 4 15.28 4.66 7.14
CA VAL A 4 14.35 3.58 7.46
C VAL A 4 13.11 4.14 8.17
N GLU A 5 13.29 5.07 9.10
CA GLU A 5 12.16 5.75 9.75
C GLU A 5 11.29 6.50 8.74
N THR A 6 11.92 7.20 7.78
CA THR A 6 11.21 7.85 6.68
C THR A 6 10.43 6.83 5.85
N LEU A 7 11.02 5.68 5.51
CA LEU A 7 10.34 4.60 4.79
C LEU A 7 9.12 4.06 5.56
N VAL A 8 9.26 3.83 6.86
CA VAL A 8 8.16 3.38 7.73
C VAL A 8 7.04 4.42 7.78
N ASN A 9 7.38 5.71 7.81
CA ASN A 9 6.38 6.77 7.75
C ASN A 9 5.70 6.86 6.37
N GLN A 10 6.43 6.66 5.27
CA GLN A 10 5.84 6.65 3.93
C GLN A 10 4.92 5.44 3.71
N SER A 11 5.34 4.26 4.14
CA SER A 11 4.50 3.06 4.08
C SER A 11 3.21 3.23 4.89
N ARG A 12 3.25 3.96 6.01
CA ARG A 12 2.04 4.31 6.76
C ARG A 12 1.05 5.15 5.95
N ASN A 13 1.54 6.16 5.23
CA ASN A 13 0.70 6.96 4.31
C ASN A 13 0.09 6.09 3.21
N VAL A 14 0.85 5.12 2.69
CA VAL A 14 0.34 4.13 1.72
C VAL A 14 -0.78 3.29 2.34
N MET A 15 -0.64 2.82 3.58
CA MET A 15 -1.68 2.02 4.26
C MET A 15 -2.99 2.81 4.43
N ASP A 16 -2.92 4.10 4.74
CA ASP A 16 -4.11 4.95 4.84
C ASP A 16 -4.83 5.11 3.49
N LEU A 17 -4.08 5.13 2.39
CA LEU A 17 -4.64 5.16 1.03
C LEU A 17 -5.21 3.81 0.61
N VAL A 18 -4.56 2.70 0.95
CA VAL A 18 -5.07 1.33 0.74
C VAL A 18 -6.43 1.15 1.43
N LYS A 19 -6.56 1.62 2.68
CA LYS A 19 -7.83 1.64 3.43
C LYS A 19 -8.91 2.47 2.73
N GLN A 20 -8.56 3.66 2.25
CA GLN A 20 -9.50 4.53 1.54
C GLN A 20 -9.95 3.91 0.21
N LEU A 21 -9.03 3.35 -0.57
CA LEU A 21 -9.31 2.68 -1.83
C LEU A 21 -10.22 1.48 -1.65
N ARG A 22 -9.98 0.64 -0.63
CA ARG A 22 -10.87 -0.47 -0.28
C ARG A 22 -12.31 0.01 -0.06
N LYS A 23 -12.50 1.11 0.68
CA LYS A 23 -13.85 1.67 0.98
C LYS A 23 -14.58 2.20 -0.26
N VAL A 24 -13.86 2.53 -1.32
CA VAL A 24 -14.42 3.06 -2.56
C VAL A 24 -14.31 2.10 -3.73
N ALA A 25 -13.84 0.86 -3.53
CA ALA A 25 -13.60 -0.10 -4.61
C ALA A 25 -14.86 -0.40 -5.44
N THR A 26 -16.02 -0.52 -4.78
CA THR A 26 -17.34 -0.71 -5.44
C THR A 26 -17.99 0.59 -5.92
N LYS A 27 -17.38 1.74 -5.63
CA LYS A 27 -17.89 3.05 -6.04
C LYS A 27 -17.28 3.42 -7.38
N LYS A 28 -18.00 4.23 -8.15
CA LYS A 28 -17.56 4.78 -9.44
C LYS A 28 -17.25 6.28 -9.33
N GLY A 29 -16.53 6.80 -10.32
CA GLY A 29 -16.33 8.23 -10.51
C GLY A 29 -15.07 8.83 -9.89
N SER A 30 -14.94 10.14 -10.07
CA SER A 30 -13.70 10.92 -9.89
C SER A 30 -13.01 10.77 -8.53
N LYS A 31 -13.76 10.50 -7.45
CA LYS A 31 -13.15 10.31 -6.13
C LYS A 31 -12.28 9.05 -6.06
N ARG A 32 -12.67 7.99 -6.76
CA ARG A 32 -11.88 6.76 -6.85
C ARG A 32 -10.61 7.03 -7.65
N THR A 33 -10.73 7.71 -8.80
CA THR A 33 -9.60 8.11 -9.65
C THR A 33 -8.58 8.95 -8.87
N GLU A 34 -9.03 9.99 -8.15
CA GLU A 34 -8.17 10.83 -7.30
C GLU A 34 -7.41 10.02 -6.24
N LEU A 35 -8.06 9.03 -5.63
CA LEU A 35 -7.43 8.16 -4.64
C LEU A 35 -6.41 7.20 -5.27
N ILE A 36 -6.66 6.70 -6.48
CA ILE A 36 -5.72 5.84 -7.23
C ILE A 36 -4.46 6.64 -7.55
N GLU A 37 -4.59 7.88 -8.01
CA GLU A 37 -3.45 8.77 -8.31
C GLU A 37 -2.61 9.04 -7.05
N LYS A 38 -3.27 9.41 -5.94
CA LYS A 38 -2.59 9.64 -4.66
C LYS A 38 -1.88 8.40 -4.16
N PHE A 39 -2.53 7.25 -4.24
CA PHE A 39 -1.93 5.96 -3.89
C PHE A 39 -0.70 5.68 -4.73
N THR A 40 -0.80 5.83 -6.05
CA THR A 40 0.30 5.58 -6.99
C THR A 40 1.51 6.50 -6.70
N ALA A 41 1.26 7.78 -6.41
CA ALA A 41 2.31 8.72 -6.02
C ALA A 41 3.01 8.33 -4.70
N ASN A 42 2.23 7.95 -3.67
CA ASN A 42 2.80 7.55 -2.37
C ASN A 42 3.51 6.19 -2.46
N GLN A 43 3.00 5.26 -3.25
CA GLN A 43 3.66 3.99 -3.55
C GLN A 43 5.00 4.23 -4.26
N HIS A 44 5.04 5.17 -5.21
CA HIS A 44 6.28 5.56 -5.86
C HIS A 44 7.28 6.15 -4.86
N SER A 45 6.85 7.07 -3.98
CA SER A 45 7.72 7.61 -2.92
C SER A 45 8.24 6.51 -1.99
N PHE A 46 7.38 5.60 -1.54
CA PHE A 46 7.79 4.43 -0.76
C PHE A 46 8.89 3.64 -1.50
N ASN A 47 8.68 3.31 -2.77
CA ASN A 47 9.67 2.60 -3.60
C ASN A 47 11.01 3.35 -3.69
N VAL A 48 11.00 4.66 -3.88
CA VAL A 48 12.24 5.47 -3.88
C VAL A 48 12.99 5.34 -2.57
N TYR A 49 12.30 5.42 -1.43
CA TYR A 49 12.95 5.30 -0.12
C TYR A 49 13.47 3.88 0.17
N THR A 50 12.95 2.84 -0.47
CA THR A 50 13.52 1.48 -0.32
C THR A 50 14.96 1.40 -0.82
N TYR A 51 15.32 2.19 -1.84
CA TYR A 51 16.69 2.23 -2.36
C TYR A 51 17.62 3.17 -1.59
N ALA A 52 17.07 3.97 -0.67
CA ALA A 52 17.82 4.95 0.09
C ALA A 52 18.38 4.42 1.42
N SER A 53 18.10 3.16 1.76
CA SER A 53 18.63 2.42 2.90
C SER A 53 19.08 1.04 2.45
N GLU A 54 20.29 0.61 2.82
CA GLU A 54 20.78 -0.74 2.52
C GLU A 54 19.94 -1.81 3.22
N GLU A 55 19.56 -1.55 4.47
CA GLU A 55 18.68 -2.42 5.27
C GLU A 55 17.33 -2.63 4.58
N ALA A 56 16.69 -1.55 4.13
CA ALA A 56 15.43 -1.64 3.42
C ALA A 56 15.57 -2.36 2.07
N ARG A 57 16.67 -2.10 1.36
CA ARG A 57 16.95 -2.70 0.06
C ARG A 57 17.21 -4.22 0.14
N GLN A 58 17.72 -4.71 1.27
CA GLN A 58 18.02 -6.12 1.48
C GLN A 58 16.89 -6.88 2.21
N SER A 59 15.89 -6.18 2.75
CA SER A 59 14.76 -6.79 3.44
C SER A 59 13.81 -7.48 2.47
N LYS A 60 13.58 -8.77 2.70
CA LYS A 60 12.62 -9.58 1.95
C LYS A 60 11.19 -9.13 2.23
N GLU A 61 10.92 -8.62 3.43
CA GLU A 61 9.63 -8.13 3.88
C GLU A 61 9.26 -6.82 3.17
N VAL A 62 10.24 -5.94 2.93
CA VAL A 62 10.06 -4.75 2.08
C VAL A 62 9.68 -5.15 0.65
N ASP A 63 10.40 -6.12 0.05
CA ASP A 63 10.06 -6.61 -1.29
C ASP A 63 8.70 -7.33 -1.32
N HIS A 64 8.36 -8.08 -0.28
CA HIS A 64 7.04 -8.71 -0.19
C HIS A 64 5.92 -7.67 -0.13
N LEU A 65 6.08 -6.59 0.66
CA LEU A 65 5.12 -5.50 0.69
C LEU A 65 4.97 -4.83 -0.68
N LYS A 66 6.07 -4.62 -1.42
CA LYS A 66 6.03 -4.06 -2.79
C LYS A 66 5.15 -4.91 -3.71
N VAL A 67 5.35 -6.23 -3.70
CA VAL A 67 4.55 -7.16 -4.50
C VAL A 67 3.07 -7.06 -4.13
N LYS A 68 2.73 -7.04 -2.83
CA LYS A 68 1.33 -6.93 -2.38
C LYS A 68 0.69 -5.60 -2.75
N LEU A 69 1.45 -4.50 -2.70
CA LEU A 69 0.97 -3.20 -3.16
C LEU A 69 0.72 -3.19 -4.67
N ASP A 70 1.58 -3.81 -5.48
CA ASP A 70 1.38 -3.93 -6.92
C ASP A 70 0.17 -4.81 -7.27
N GLU A 71 0.00 -5.95 -6.60
CA GLU A 71 -1.17 -6.81 -6.75
C GLU A 71 -2.47 -6.06 -6.41
N PHE A 72 -2.49 -5.30 -5.32
CA PHE A 72 -3.62 -4.45 -4.94
C PHE A 72 -3.89 -3.34 -5.97
N SER A 73 -2.84 -2.64 -6.39
CA SER A 73 -2.87 -1.55 -7.38
C SER A 73 -3.49 -2.00 -8.71
N SER A 74 -3.08 -3.18 -9.20
CA SER A 74 -3.53 -3.73 -10.48
C SER A 74 -5.05 -3.98 -10.56
N GLN A 75 -5.71 -4.17 -9.42
CA GLN A 75 -7.17 -4.35 -9.40
C GLN A 75 -7.93 -3.08 -9.81
N PHE A 76 -7.26 -1.93 -9.80
CA PHE A 76 -7.83 -0.64 -10.22
C PHE A 76 -7.45 -0.25 -11.64
N ASP A 77 -6.71 -1.08 -12.39
CA ASP A 77 -6.30 -0.75 -13.76
C ASP A 77 -7.47 -0.38 -14.69
N PRO A 78 -8.62 -1.08 -14.68
CA PRO A 78 -9.77 -0.64 -15.48
C PRO A 78 -10.26 0.76 -15.10
N ALA A 79 -10.24 1.08 -13.80
CA ALA A 79 -10.66 2.37 -13.26
C ALA A 79 -9.65 3.51 -13.49
N ARG A 80 -8.46 3.22 -14.05
CA ARG A 80 -7.47 4.23 -14.46
C ARG A 80 -7.74 4.80 -15.84
N TYR A 81 -8.37 4.01 -16.71
CA TYR A 81 -8.64 4.38 -18.10
C TYR A 81 -10.10 4.76 -18.32
N GLU A 82 -11.00 4.22 -17.50
CA GLU A 82 -12.43 4.51 -17.54
C GLU A 82 -12.94 4.77 -16.12
N ASP A 83 -13.53 5.94 -15.86
CA ASP A 83 -14.01 6.34 -14.52
C ASP A 83 -14.97 5.31 -13.89
N ASP A 84 -15.68 4.57 -14.74
CA ASP A 84 -16.67 3.56 -14.39
C ASP A 84 -16.15 2.12 -14.51
N GLY A 85 -14.85 1.95 -14.80
CA GLY A 85 -14.19 0.66 -14.94
C GLY A 85 -14.45 -0.25 -13.75
N GLU A 86 -14.69 -1.52 -14.04
CA GLU A 86 -15.07 -2.51 -13.04
C GLU A 86 -13.86 -2.91 -12.19
N VAL A 87 -14.05 -2.95 -10.86
CA VAL A 87 -13.03 -3.34 -9.89
C VAL A 87 -13.53 -4.56 -9.14
N ASN A 88 -12.69 -5.60 -9.04
CA ASN A 88 -13.05 -6.81 -8.32
C ASN A 88 -12.97 -6.57 -6.80
N ALA A 89 -14.11 -6.19 -6.21
CA ALA A 89 -14.19 -5.85 -4.79
C ALA A 89 -13.92 -7.04 -3.84
N GLU A 90 -14.24 -8.27 -4.25
CA GLU A 90 -13.93 -9.46 -3.47
C GLU A 90 -12.41 -9.65 -3.36
N LYS A 91 -11.72 -9.58 -4.50
CA LYS A 91 -10.27 -9.67 -4.57
C LYS A 91 -9.58 -8.52 -3.85
N ILE A 92 -10.12 -7.30 -3.92
CA ILE A 92 -9.64 -6.15 -3.14
C ILE A 92 -9.72 -6.43 -1.63
N ASN A 93 -10.77 -7.06 -1.12
CA ASN A 93 -10.88 -7.36 0.30
C ASN A 93 -9.86 -8.41 0.77
N VAL A 94 -9.57 -9.40 -0.07
CA VAL A 94 -8.50 -10.38 0.18
C VAL A 94 -7.14 -9.69 0.18
N LEU A 95 -6.79 -8.99 -0.89
CA LEU A 95 -5.52 -8.28 -1.04
C LEU A 95 -5.32 -7.20 0.02
N TYR A 96 -6.40 -6.54 0.46
CA TYR A 96 -6.34 -5.57 1.55
C TYR A 96 -5.73 -6.20 2.80
N ARG A 97 -6.23 -7.36 3.24
CA ARG A 97 -5.70 -8.06 4.43
C ARG A 97 -4.26 -8.49 4.21
N GLU A 98 -3.94 -9.02 3.04
CA GLU A 98 -2.57 -9.45 2.70
C GLU A 98 -1.58 -8.29 2.74
N VAL A 99 -1.97 -7.10 2.24
CA VAL A 99 -1.15 -5.88 2.32
C VAL A 99 -0.90 -5.48 3.77
N LEU A 100 -1.92 -5.52 4.65
CA LEU A 100 -1.75 -5.17 6.06
C LEU A 100 -0.81 -6.13 6.79
N VAL A 101 -0.91 -7.43 6.49
CA VAL A 101 0.00 -8.45 7.04
C VAL A 101 1.42 -8.19 6.56
N ALA A 102 1.64 -8.01 5.26
CA ALA A 102 2.96 -7.72 4.71
C ALA A 102 3.56 -6.41 5.27
N TYR A 103 2.73 -5.39 5.53
CA TYR A 103 3.17 -4.16 6.19
C TYR A 103 3.64 -4.41 7.62
N ASN A 104 2.89 -5.20 8.40
CA ASN A 104 3.28 -5.56 9.76
C ASN A 104 4.59 -6.34 9.79
N ASP A 105 4.75 -7.32 8.90
CA ASP A 105 6.00 -8.08 8.77
C ASP A 105 7.19 -7.16 8.45
N MET A 106 6.99 -6.19 7.55
CA MET A 106 7.99 -5.20 7.19
C MET A 106 8.38 -4.30 8.37
N VAL A 107 7.41 -3.71 9.10
CA VAL A 107 7.77 -2.82 10.23
C VAL A 107 8.43 -3.58 11.37
N VAL A 108 8.07 -4.85 11.61
CA VAL A 108 8.75 -5.71 12.60
C VAL A 108 10.18 -6.03 12.15
N ALA A 109 10.37 -6.42 10.88
CA ALA A 109 11.69 -6.74 10.35
C ALA A 109 12.68 -5.55 10.41
N LEU A 110 12.17 -4.32 10.32
CA LEU A 110 12.96 -3.09 10.42
C LEU A 110 13.11 -2.56 11.86
N GLY A 111 12.55 -3.25 12.87
CA GLY A 111 12.63 -2.85 14.29
C GLY A 111 11.68 -1.71 14.68
N TYR A 112 10.56 -1.55 13.98
CA TYR A 112 9.52 -0.53 14.19
C TYR A 112 8.20 -1.14 14.69
N ASP A 113 8.25 -2.08 15.62
CA ASP A 113 7.10 -2.80 16.19
C ASP A 113 5.96 -1.89 16.66
N LYS A 114 6.29 -0.68 17.13
CA LYS A 114 5.31 0.34 17.54
C LYS A 114 4.38 0.82 16.40
N HIS A 115 4.71 0.52 15.14
CA HIS A 115 3.93 0.85 13.96
C HIS A 115 3.02 -0.29 13.49
N VAL A 116 3.07 -1.47 14.12
CA VAL A 116 2.18 -2.59 13.81
C VAL A 116 0.73 -2.16 13.97
N ILE A 117 -0.09 -2.59 13.02
CA ILE A 117 -1.54 -2.32 12.97
C ILE A 117 -2.34 -3.56 13.31
N ASP A 118 -3.50 -3.34 13.93
CA ASP A 118 -4.51 -4.38 14.11
C ASP A 118 -5.22 -4.63 12.78
N VAL A 119 -4.90 -5.74 12.12
CA VAL A 119 -5.41 -6.12 10.78
C VAL A 119 -6.94 -6.20 10.75
N GLU A 120 -7.60 -6.52 11.86
CA GLU A 120 -9.05 -6.65 11.92
C GLU A 120 -9.76 -5.29 12.12
N LYS A 121 -9.07 -4.30 12.69
CA LYS A 121 -9.65 -2.99 13.05
C LYS A 121 -9.17 -1.84 12.18
N PHE A 122 -8.09 -2.03 11.44
CA PHE A 122 -7.53 -1.00 10.56
C PHE A 122 -8.49 -0.72 9.38
#